data_AF-F7XPF4-F1
#
_entry.id   AF-F7XPF4-F1
#
_cell.length_a   1.000
_cell.length_b   1.000
_cell.length_c   1.000
_cell.angle_alpha   90.00
_cell.angle_beta   90.00
_cell.angle_gamma   90.00
#
_symmetry.space_group_name_H-M   'P 1'
#
loop_
_entity.id
_entity.type
_entity.pdbx_description
1 polymer ?
#
loop_
_entity_poly.entity_id
_entity_poly.type
_entity_poly.pdbx_seq_one_letter_code
_entity_poly.pdbx_strand_id
1 'polypeptide(L)'
;MTIPESIMLADVSLILQILALIILVYSILKFKRSNRKKEDIDTHGKIASIAFALVLITVVYMAYSAYNLFQLWISVGVSLTTPIVMLVSLHGLLGVITLIFAALFVANRWKWKKVGYMRSIAATWTITFLGGIIIYSYMYL
;
A
#
# COMPACT_ATOMS: atom_id res chain seq x y z
N MET A 1 29.00 -10.23 -3.60
CA MET A 1 27.82 -10.18 -4.49
C MET A 1 26.91 -9.08 -3.95
N THR A 2 26.84 -7.95 -4.64
CA THR A 2 25.98 -6.82 -4.21
C THR A 2 24.55 -7.12 -4.61
N ILE A 3 23.60 -6.97 -3.68
CA ILE A 3 22.17 -7.04 -3.98
C ILE A 3 21.86 -5.97 -5.05
N PRO A 4 21.20 -6.31 -6.17
CA PRO A 4 20.82 -5.31 -7.17
C PRO A 4 19.96 -4.23 -6.51
N GLU A 5 20.22 -2.97 -6.84
CA GLU A 5 19.54 -1.81 -6.24
C GLU A 5 18.01 -1.93 -6.29
N SER A 6 17.46 -2.50 -7.37
CA SER A 6 16.03 -2.80 -7.49
C SER A 6 15.52 -3.70 -6.37
N ILE A 7 16.22 -4.78 -6.03
CA ILE A 7 15.79 -5.69 -4.95
C ILE A 7 15.78 -4.96 -3.60
N MET A 8 16.83 -4.18 -3.31
CA MET A 8 16.89 -3.40 -2.07
C MET A 8 15.74 -2.40 -1.95
N LEU A 9 15.39 -1.71 -3.05
CA LEU A 9 14.27 -0.76 -3.05
C LEU A 9 12.90 -1.46 -2.95
N ALA A 10 12.77 -2.65 -3.53
CA ALA A 10 11.59 -3.50 -3.35
C ALA A 10 11.43 -3.93 -1.88
N ASP A 11 12.51 -4.31 -1.21
CA ASP A 11 12.50 -4.69 0.21
C ASP A 11 12.08 -3.51 1.10
N VAL A 12 12.66 -2.33 0.86
CA VAL A 12 12.30 -1.10 1.57
C VAL A 12 10.83 -0.78 1.36
N SER A 13 10.33 -0.86 0.13
CA SER A 13 8.91 -0.68 -0.18
C SER A 13 8.04 -1.67 0.60
N LEU A 14 8.37 -2.96 0.60
CA LEU A 14 7.60 -3.98 1.30
C LEU A 14 7.56 -3.74 2.82
N ILE A 15 8.69 -3.38 3.42
CA ILE A 15 8.79 -3.02 4.84
C ILE A 15 7.88 -1.83 5.16
N LEU A 16 7.91 -0.78 4.33
CA LEU A 16 7.06 0.38 4.52
C LEU A 16 5.57 0.05 4.40
N GLN A 17 5.18 -0.87 3.50
CA GLN A 17 3.79 -1.36 3.40
C GLN A 17 3.35 -2.11 4.67
N ILE A 18 4.22 -2.98 5.19
CA ILE A 18 3.97 -3.72 6.44
C ILE A 18 3.77 -2.73 7.60
N LEU A 19 4.66 -1.74 7.72
CA LEU A 19 4.56 -0.70 8.75
C LEU A 19 3.27 0.12 8.60
N ALA A 20 2.92 0.54 7.38
CA ALA A 20 1.69 1.26 7.11
C ALA A 20 0.45 0.44 7.48
N LEU A 21 0.43 -0.87 7.17
CA LEU A 21 -0.64 -1.78 7.55
C LEU A 21 -0.77 -1.91 9.06
N ILE A 22 0.35 -2.09 9.79
CA ILE A 22 0.36 -2.19 11.26
C ILE A 22 -0.21 -0.90 11.88
N ILE A 23 0.22 0.26 11.41
CA ILE A 23 -0.25 1.57 11.90
C ILE A 23 -1.74 1.75 11.63
N LEU A 24 -2.21 1.37 10.43
CA LEU A 24 -3.63 1.45 10.07
C LEU A 24 -4.49 0.53 10.95
N VAL A 25 -4.08 -0.73 11.14
CA VAL A 25 -4.77 -1.70 12.01
C VAL A 25 -4.80 -1.18 13.46
N TYR A 26 -3.67 -0.70 13.98
CA TYR A 26 -3.60 -0.09 15.30
C TYR A 26 -4.57 1.08 15.44
N SER A 27 -4.61 1.97 14.44
CA SER A 27 -5.52 3.12 14.42
C SER A 27 -6.99 2.70 14.51
N ILE A 28 -7.38 1.64 13.79
CA ILE A 28 -8.74 1.09 13.82
C ILE A 28 -9.05 0.43 15.16
N LEU A 29 -8.12 -0.36 15.70
CA LEU A 29 -8.30 -1.04 16.99
C LEU A 29 -8.43 -0.05 18.15
N LYS A 30 -7.60 0.98 18.17
CA LYS A 30 -7.67 2.07 19.17
C LYS A 30 -9.02 2.79 19.09
N PHE A 31 -9.46 3.13 17.89
CA PHE A 31 -10.75 3.78 17.67
C PHE A 31 -11.94 2.90 18.09
N LYS A 32 -11.86 1.58 17.86
CA LYS A 32 -12.89 0.62 18.31
C LYS A 32 -12.95 0.53 19.83
N ARG A 33 -11.79 0.46 20.51
CA ARG A 33 -11.72 0.36 21.99
C ARG A 33 -12.25 1.59 22.70
N SER A 34 -12.20 2.74 22.07
CA SER A 34 -12.57 4.00 22.70
C SER A 34 -14.08 4.32 22.68
N ASN A 35 -14.91 3.38 22.19
CA ASN A 35 -16.33 3.60 21.91
C ASN A 35 -16.60 4.82 21.03
N ARG A 36 -15.63 5.20 20.18
CA ARG A 36 -15.77 6.23 19.14
C ARG A 36 -16.03 7.65 19.67
N LYS A 37 -15.47 7.99 20.83
CA LYS A 37 -15.53 9.38 21.34
C LYS A 37 -14.91 10.37 20.34
N LYS A 38 -15.40 11.61 20.35
CA LYS A 38 -15.01 12.67 19.40
C LYS A 38 -13.51 13.02 19.46
N GLU A 39 -12.89 12.89 20.62
CA GLU A 39 -11.45 13.16 20.81
C GLU A 39 -10.56 12.06 20.20
N ASP A 40 -11.02 10.81 20.29
CA ASP A 40 -10.35 9.67 19.66
C ASP A 40 -10.52 9.65 18.15
N ILE A 41 -11.54 10.35 17.63
CA ILE A 41 -11.77 10.54 16.20
C ILE A 41 -10.60 11.32 15.57
N ASP A 42 -10.15 12.39 16.22
CA ASP A 42 -9.04 13.21 15.74
C ASP A 42 -7.72 12.44 15.83
N THR A 43 -7.50 11.76 16.96
CA THR A 43 -6.34 10.90 17.18
C THR A 43 -6.24 9.77 16.14
N HIS A 44 -7.35 9.09 15.85
CA HIS A 44 -7.42 8.09 14.78
C HIS A 44 -7.04 8.69 13.41
N GLY A 45 -7.60 9.85 13.08
CA GLY A 45 -7.31 10.54 11.82
C GLY A 45 -5.84 10.89 11.67
N LYS A 46 -5.20 11.39 12.75
CA LYS A 46 -3.76 11.67 12.78
C LYS A 46 -2.93 10.41 12.53
N ILE A 47 -3.20 9.32 13.26
CA ILE A 47 -2.47 8.05 13.13
C ILE A 47 -2.67 7.45 11.72
N ALA A 48 -3.90 7.46 11.21
CA ALA A 48 -4.21 6.95 9.87
C ALA A 48 -3.56 7.79 8.76
N SER A 49 -3.39 9.10 8.97
CA SER A 49 -2.68 9.97 8.03
C SER A 49 -1.17 9.67 7.97
N ILE A 50 -0.57 9.25 9.10
CA ILE A 50 0.83 8.76 9.11
C ILE A 50 0.95 7.48 8.27
N ALA A 51 0.03 6.53 8.43
CA ALA A 51 0.00 5.35 7.59
C ALA A 51 -0.09 5.76 6.10
N PHE A 52 -1.02 6.65 5.74
CA PHE A 52 -1.16 7.13 4.38
C PHE A 52 0.12 7.81 3.82
N ALA A 53 0.84 8.59 4.63
CA ALA A 53 2.11 9.16 4.19
C ALA A 53 3.16 8.08 3.87
N LEU A 54 3.27 7.04 4.70
CA LEU A 54 4.17 5.90 4.43
C LEU A 54 3.78 5.15 3.15
N VAL A 55 2.47 5.04 2.87
CA VAL A 55 1.97 4.47 1.63
C VAL A 55 2.43 5.26 0.41
N LEU A 56 2.37 6.59 0.45
CA LEU A 56 2.82 7.41 -0.68
C LEU A 56 4.31 7.19 -0.97
N ILE A 57 5.13 7.14 0.07
CA ILE A 57 6.56 6.87 -0.04
C ILE A 57 6.81 5.47 -0.61
N THR A 58 6.06 4.48 -0.13
CA THR A 58 6.10 3.11 -0.66
C THR A 58 5.86 3.09 -2.16
N VAL A 59 4.81 3.76 -2.64
CA VAL A 59 4.42 3.71 -4.06
C VAL A 59 5.55 4.21 -4.94
N VAL A 60 6.30 5.23 -4.49
CA VAL A 60 7.48 5.73 -5.20
C VAL A 60 8.56 4.65 -5.29
N TYR A 61 8.94 4.03 -4.16
CA TYR A 61 9.96 2.97 -4.15
C TYR A 61 9.54 1.75 -4.99
N MET A 62 8.28 1.33 -4.86
CA MET A 62 7.73 0.21 -5.61
C MET A 62 7.76 0.48 -7.12
N ALA A 63 7.29 1.65 -7.56
CA ALA A 63 7.24 2.01 -8.97
C ALA A 63 8.64 2.11 -9.58
N TYR A 64 9.58 2.73 -8.85
CA TYR A 64 10.97 2.86 -9.31
C TYR A 64 11.68 1.49 -9.39
N SER A 65 11.52 0.66 -8.37
CA SER A 65 12.05 -0.71 -8.36
C SER A 65 11.49 -1.55 -9.51
N ALA A 66 10.17 -1.53 -9.69
CA ALA A 66 9.49 -2.29 -10.74
C ALA A 66 9.92 -1.83 -12.13
N TYR A 67 10.06 -0.52 -12.35
CA TYR A 67 10.57 0.04 -13.60
C TYR A 67 11.98 -0.48 -13.92
N ASN A 68 12.91 -0.40 -12.97
CA ASN A 68 14.28 -0.87 -13.17
C ASN A 68 14.35 -2.38 -13.44
N LEU A 69 13.54 -3.16 -12.73
CA LEU A 69 13.47 -4.61 -12.95
C LEU A 69 12.91 -4.94 -14.34
N PHE A 70 11.87 -4.23 -14.78
CA PHE A 70 11.28 -4.41 -16.10
C PHE A 70 12.27 -4.07 -17.22
N GLN A 71 13.03 -2.98 -17.08
CA GLN A 71 14.10 -2.62 -18.02
C GLN A 71 15.20 -3.70 -18.08
N LEU A 72 15.60 -4.23 -16.92
CA LEU A 72 16.56 -5.33 -16.86
C LEU A 72 16.03 -6.57 -17.60
N TRP A 73 14.79 -6.96 -17.35
CA TRP A 73 14.16 -8.13 -17.99
C TRP A 73 14.11 -7.99 -19.52
N ILE A 74 13.75 -6.81 -20.03
CA ILE A 74 13.81 -6.51 -21.46
C ILE A 74 15.23 -6.69 -21.99
N SER A 75 16.25 -6.18 -21.29
CA SER A 75 17.64 -6.24 -21.74
C SER A 75 18.19 -7.67 -21.84
N VAL A 76 17.65 -8.61 -21.05
CA VAL A 76 18.05 -10.03 -21.07
C VAL A 76 17.06 -10.92 -21.83
N GLY A 77 16.10 -10.34 -22.55
CA GLY A 77 15.15 -11.07 -23.40
C GLY A 77 14.07 -11.84 -22.63
N VAL A 78 13.80 -11.50 -21.36
CA VAL A 78 12.71 -12.11 -20.59
C VAL A 78 11.38 -11.51 -21.04
N SER A 79 10.49 -12.36 -21.54
CA SER A 79 9.11 -11.99 -21.85
C SER A 79 8.20 -12.25 -20.65
N LEU A 80 7.52 -11.22 -20.15
CA LEU A 80 6.50 -11.37 -19.13
C LEU A 80 5.29 -12.10 -19.70
N THR A 81 4.83 -13.14 -19.00
CA THR A 81 3.62 -13.86 -19.39
C THR A 81 2.38 -12.98 -19.23
N THR A 82 1.34 -13.21 -20.03
CA THR A 82 0.07 -12.46 -19.92
C THR A 82 -0.51 -12.42 -18.50
N PRO A 83 -0.45 -13.52 -17.69
CA PRO A 83 -0.97 -13.50 -16.32
C PRO A 83 -0.25 -12.52 -15.39
N ILE A 84 1.08 -12.40 -15.45
CA ILE A 84 1.82 -11.49 -14.55
C ILE A 84 1.61 -10.03 -14.93
N VAL A 85 1.53 -9.72 -16.23
CA VAL A 85 1.18 -8.37 -16.71
C VAL A 85 -0.22 -7.98 -16.23
N MET A 86 -1.19 -8.90 -16.31
CA MET A 86 -2.54 -8.68 -15.78
C MET A 86 -2.53 -8.46 -14.27
N LEU A 87 -1.78 -9.28 -13.51
CA LEU A 87 -1.72 -9.15 -12.05
C LEU A 87 -1.12 -7.81 -11.62
N VAL A 88 -0.03 -7.37 -12.24
CA VAL A 88 0.59 -6.06 -11.99
C VAL A 88 -0.37 -4.92 -12.32
N SER A 89 -1.10 -5.03 -13.44
CA SER A 89 -2.09 -4.03 -13.85
C SER A 89 -3.26 -3.93 -12.86
N LEU A 90 -3.79 -5.07 -12.41
CA LEU A 90 -4.87 -5.13 -11.43
C LEU A 90 -4.43 -4.60 -10.06
N HIS A 91 -3.23 -4.96 -9.62
CA HIS A 91 -2.65 -4.43 -8.39
C HIS A 91 -2.47 -2.91 -8.48
N GLY A 92 -1.93 -2.39 -9.59
CA GLY A 92 -1.78 -0.96 -9.82
C GLY A 92 -3.12 -0.22 -9.77
N LEU A 93 -4.14 -0.75 -10.47
CA LEU A 93 -5.49 -0.17 -10.44
C LEU A 93 -6.08 -0.16 -9.03
N LEU A 94 -5.97 -1.26 -8.30
CA LEU A 94 -6.48 -1.35 -6.93
C LEU A 94 -5.71 -0.41 -5.98
N GLY A 95 -4.41 -0.26 -6.19
CA GLY A 95 -3.58 0.71 -5.49
C GLY A 95 -4.05 2.14 -5.71
N VAL A 96 -4.32 2.54 -6.96
CA VAL A 96 -4.88 3.86 -7.29
C VAL A 96 -6.23 4.09 -6.61
N ILE A 97 -7.14 3.12 -6.68
CA ILE A 97 -8.45 3.20 -6.00
C ILE A 97 -8.26 3.40 -4.49
N THR A 98 -7.33 2.66 -3.89
CA THR A 98 -7.03 2.75 -2.46
C THR A 98 -6.47 4.13 -2.08
N LEU A 99 -5.55 4.67 -2.90
CA LEU A 99 -4.99 6.01 -2.72
C LEU A 99 -6.06 7.09 -2.83
N ILE A 100 -6.96 6.99 -3.81
CA ILE A 100 -8.08 7.93 -3.99
C ILE A 100 -8.97 7.92 -2.74
N PHE A 101 -9.35 6.74 -2.25
CA PHE A 101 -10.13 6.67 -1.03
C PHE A 101 -9.38 7.27 0.16
N ALA A 102 -8.12 6.90 0.38
CA ALA A 102 -7.33 7.46 1.48
C ALA A 102 -7.21 8.99 1.39
N ALA A 103 -6.98 9.54 0.18
CA ALA A 103 -6.92 10.98 -0.06
C ALA A 103 -8.25 11.68 0.25
N LEU A 104 -9.38 11.12 -0.20
CA LEU A 104 -10.71 11.66 0.13
C LEU A 104 -10.95 11.68 1.64
N PHE A 105 -10.50 10.64 2.36
CA PHE A 105 -10.63 10.57 3.81
C PHE A 105 -9.76 11.59 4.52
N VAL A 106 -8.50 11.76 4.10
CA VAL A 106 -7.59 12.77 4.65
C VAL A 106 -8.11 14.18 4.36
N ALA A 107 -8.50 14.48 3.12
CA ALA A 107 -9.02 15.78 2.70
C ALA A 107 -10.28 16.18 3.48
N ASN A 108 -11.16 15.21 3.72
CA ASN A 108 -12.36 15.39 4.52
C ASN A 108 -12.08 15.36 6.04
N ARG A 109 -10.82 15.40 6.47
CA ARG A 109 -10.39 15.30 7.89
C ARG A 109 -11.04 14.14 8.63
N TRP A 110 -11.24 13.04 7.92
CA TRP A 110 -11.90 11.85 8.42
C TRP A 110 -13.31 12.10 8.95
N LYS A 111 -14.05 13.14 8.51
CA LYS A 111 -15.38 13.49 9.04
C LYS A 111 -16.50 12.53 8.60
N TRP A 112 -16.39 11.89 7.44
CA TRP A 112 -17.38 10.91 6.93
C TRP A 112 -17.18 9.53 7.59
N LYS A 113 -17.43 9.44 8.91
CA LYS A 113 -17.16 8.26 9.74
C LYS A 113 -18.28 7.22 9.77
N LYS A 114 -18.78 6.77 8.62
CA LYS A 114 -19.48 5.47 8.62
C LYS A 114 -18.41 4.39 8.71
N VAL A 115 -18.52 3.52 9.72
CA VAL A 115 -17.60 2.38 9.95
C VAL A 115 -17.44 1.52 8.68
N GLY A 116 -18.47 1.47 7.85
CA GLY A 116 -18.43 0.86 6.53
C GLY A 116 -17.26 1.36 5.69
N TYR A 117 -17.07 2.68 5.57
CA TYR A 117 -16.02 3.23 4.72
C TYR A 117 -14.60 3.02 5.28
N MET A 118 -14.41 3.09 6.60
CA MET A 118 -13.11 2.77 7.21
C MET A 118 -12.74 1.31 6.96
N ARG A 119 -13.73 0.40 7.02
CA ARG A 119 -13.55 -1.00 6.66
C ARG A 119 -13.26 -1.16 5.17
N SER A 120 -13.90 -0.39 4.30
CA SER A 120 -13.63 -0.42 2.85
C SER A 120 -12.19 -0.01 2.53
N ILE A 121 -11.66 1.04 3.15
CA ILE A 121 -10.25 1.44 2.99
C ILE A 121 -9.32 0.34 3.51
N ALA A 122 -9.58 -0.17 4.72
CA ALA A 122 -8.76 -1.24 5.28
C ALA A 122 -8.78 -2.50 4.40
N ALA A 123 -9.95 -2.86 3.85
CA ALA A 123 -10.11 -4.01 2.96
C ALA A 123 -9.38 -3.80 1.62
N THR A 124 -9.61 -2.67 0.96
CA THR A 124 -8.93 -2.32 -0.31
C THR A 124 -7.41 -2.26 -0.13
N TRP A 125 -6.94 -1.67 0.96
CA TRP A 125 -5.53 -1.68 1.35
C TRP A 125 -4.98 -3.10 1.55
N THR A 126 -5.69 -3.94 2.30
CA THR A 126 -5.26 -5.33 2.56
C THR A 126 -5.19 -6.15 1.28
N ILE A 127 -6.19 -6.05 0.39
CA ILE A 127 -6.19 -6.76 -0.88
C ILE A 127 -5.06 -6.26 -1.79
N THR A 128 -4.84 -4.95 -1.85
CA THR A 128 -3.71 -4.35 -2.60
C THR A 128 -2.38 -4.88 -2.08
N PHE A 129 -2.18 -4.84 -0.76
CA PHE A 129 -0.97 -5.32 -0.10
C PHE A 129 -0.70 -6.80 -0.37
N LEU A 130 -1.71 -7.67 -0.26
CA LEU A 130 -1.57 -9.09 -0.59
C LEU A 130 -1.21 -9.31 -2.05
N GLY A 131 -1.81 -8.56 -2.99
CA GLY A 131 -1.42 -8.58 -4.39
C GLY A 131 0.05 -8.15 -4.58
N GLY A 132 0.51 -7.15 -3.82
CA GLY A 132 1.89 -6.69 -3.81
C GLY A 132 2.87 -7.75 -3.33
N ILE A 133 2.53 -8.50 -2.28
CA ILE A 133 3.33 -9.65 -1.82
C ILE A 133 3.46 -10.70 -2.93
N ILE A 134 2.36 -11.06 -3.58
CA ILE A 134 2.38 -12.08 -4.65
C ILE A 134 3.29 -11.63 -5.81
N ILE A 135 3.17 -10.36 -6.22
CA ILE A 135 4.01 -9.79 -7.28
C ILE A 135 5.48 -9.77 -6.84
N TYR A 136 5.76 -9.30 -5.62
CA TYR A 136 7.11 -9.25 -5.08
C TYR A 136 7.75 -10.66 -5.08
N SER A 137 7.04 -11.66 -4.57
CA SER A 137 7.54 -13.04 -4.53
C SER A 137 7.78 -13.63 -5.92
N TYR A 138 7.02 -13.23 -6.93
CA TYR A 138 7.22 -13.72 -8.30
C TYR A 138 8.37 -13.01 -9.02
N MET A 139 8.56 -11.71 -8.74
CA MET A 139 9.49 -10.86 -9.48
C MET A 139 10.90 -10.83 -8.87
N TYR A 140 11.02 -11.06 -7.56
CA TYR A 140 12.26 -10.82 -6.81
C TYR A 140 12.79 -12.05 -6.03
N LEU A 141 12.02 -13.13 -5.90
CA LEU A 141 12.43 -14.40 -5.27
C LEU A 141 12.50 -15.52 -6.30
#